data_AF-L8MAP0-F1
#
_entry.id   AF-L8MAP0-F1
#
_cell.length_a   1.000
_cell.length_b   1.000
_cell.length_c   1.000
_cell.angle_alpha   90.00
_cell.angle_beta   90.00
_cell.angle_gamma   90.00
#
_symmetry.space_group_name_H-M   'P 1'
#
loop_
_entity.id
_entity.type
_entity.pdbx_description
1 polymer ?
#
loop_
_entity_poly.entity_id
_entity_poly.type
_entity_poly.pdbx_seq_one_letter_code
_entity_poly.pdbx_strand_id
1 'polypeptide(L)'
;MGSPRTAIYLDTEALFHDRLLKGLSFESLRFRIADSEHIQLCVSKVVLLELVNQRCKQIEKKLATAQKACETLSREFGTSTCTLLVNESDVEKMVLDYRKELFFRISEEFEAKIVDFPIGGHERIVARAVEKIPPFDAKGRGYQDTLIWLGAVDLIEKNEFERVIFVSNNTQDFEPALRELQDDVYKDKYSQVTRIEIVKSIDEVVKKLFQPIEETASKLGFMVERYVAEHQKDLESLAIEYLNEQDPQYEAPLFRITHFGKPAKAFLTESYQGKDGYTYLKLSVHYNEAGIELLEFDDKFDYFNCQCARVYLKVVIKVDSKGKVVGNSEVSVSNIATYGEYTHSYRERNDI
;
A
#
# COMPACT_ATOMS: atom_id res chain seq x y z
N MET A 1 3.13 23.36 -3.81
CA MET A 1 4.12 22.53 -3.09
C MET A 1 3.37 21.34 -2.55
N GLY A 2 3.72 20.13 -2.99
CA GLY A 2 2.99 18.91 -2.64
C GLY A 2 3.17 18.52 -1.18
N SER A 3 2.33 17.59 -0.72
CA SER A 3 2.43 17.03 0.63
C SER A 3 3.81 16.37 0.85
N PRO A 4 4.37 16.46 2.07
CA PRO A 4 5.67 15.87 2.38
C PRO A 4 5.65 14.36 2.14
N ARG A 5 6.65 13.85 1.40
CA ARG A 5 6.76 12.40 1.15
C ARG A 5 6.99 11.64 2.46
N THR A 6 6.09 10.72 2.77
CA THR A 6 6.06 9.93 4.00
C THR A 6 6.34 8.47 3.67
N ALA A 7 7.36 7.89 4.30
CA ALA A 7 7.60 6.45 4.26
C ALA A 7 6.94 5.78 5.48
N ILE A 8 6.26 4.66 5.25
CA ILE A 8 5.85 3.73 6.31
C ILE A 8 6.89 2.62 6.30
N TYR A 9 7.74 2.56 7.32
CA TYR A 9 8.87 1.62 7.38
C TYR A 9 8.57 0.51 8.38
N LEU A 10 8.56 -0.74 7.91
CA LEU A 10 8.14 -1.87 8.73
C LEU A 10 9.31 -2.54 9.43
N ASP A 11 9.12 -2.85 10.71
CA ASP A 11 9.88 -3.86 11.46
C ASP A 11 9.21 -5.24 11.32
N THR A 12 9.97 -6.31 11.52
CA THR A 12 9.50 -7.70 11.46
C THR A 12 8.41 -7.97 12.50
N GLU A 13 8.52 -7.38 13.70
CA GLU A 13 7.50 -7.57 14.73
C GLU A 13 6.15 -6.98 14.37
N ALA A 14 6.11 -5.89 13.60
CA ALA A 14 4.87 -5.31 13.10
C ALA A 14 4.12 -6.26 12.15
N LEU A 15 4.84 -7.20 11.54
CA LEU A 15 4.31 -8.21 10.62
C LEU A 15 4.04 -9.55 11.30
N PHE A 16 4.27 -9.69 12.61
CA PHE A 16 4.20 -10.97 13.31
C PHE A 16 2.81 -11.63 13.21
N HIS A 17 1.75 -10.83 13.32
CA HIS A 17 0.36 -11.29 13.26
C HIS A 17 -0.20 -11.36 11.83
N ASP A 18 0.49 -10.75 10.86
CA ASP A 18 0.05 -10.70 9.47
C ASP A 18 1.24 -10.74 8.49
N ARG A 19 1.85 -11.92 8.43
CA ARG A 19 3.08 -12.17 7.66
C ARG A 19 2.94 -12.14 6.15
N LEU A 20 1.71 -12.01 5.63
CA LEU A 20 1.40 -11.87 4.20
C LEU A 20 0.67 -10.55 3.90
N LEU A 21 0.53 -9.68 4.90
CA LEU A 21 -0.08 -8.37 4.79
C LEU A 21 -1.55 -8.44 4.33
N LYS A 22 -2.30 -9.50 4.67
CA LYS A 22 -3.67 -9.79 4.17
C LYS A 22 -4.79 -9.30 5.11
N GLY A 23 -4.42 -8.81 6.28
CA GLY A 23 -5.33 -8.27 7.27
C GLY A 23 -6.00 -6.99 6.79
N LEU A 24 -7.16 -6.68 7.37
CA LEU A 24 -8.00 -5.55 6.99
C LEU A 24 -7.25 -4.22 7.00
N SER A 25 -6.35 -4.02 7.97
CA SER A 25 -5.54 -2.81 8.11
C SER A 25 -4.55 -2.64 6.97
N PHE A 26 -3.91 -3.74 6.55
CA PHE A 26 -2.99 -3.75 5.41
C PHE A 26 -3.74 -3.58 4.09
N GLU A 27 -4.90 -4.22 3.92
CA GLU A 27 -5.74 -4.02 2.74
C GLU A 27 -6.22 -2.56 2.65
N SER A 28 -6.70 -1.97 3.76
CA SER A 28 -7.06 -0.56 3.80
C SER A 28 -5.87 0.33 3.47
N LEU A 29 -4.69 0.03 4.02
CA LEU A 29 -3.48 0.75 3.72
C LEU A 29 -3.12 0.65 2.23
N ARG A 30 -3.22 -0.53 1.62
CA ARG A 30 -2.92 -0.77 0.20
C ARG A 30 -3.72 0.17 -0.71
N PHE A 31 -5.05 0.19 -0.54
CA PHE A 31 -5.92 1.04 -1.35
C PHE A 31 -5.56 2.53 -1.20
N ARG A 32 -5.20 2.96 0.01
CA ARG A 32 -4.89 4.36 0.28
C ARG A 32 -3.51 4.78 -0.20
N ILE A 33 -2.53 3.88 -0.17
CA ILE A 33 -1.20 4.12 -0.75
C ILE A 33 -1.32 4.21 -2.28
N ALA A 34 -2.09 3.32 -2.92
CA ALA A 34 -2.30 3.36 -4.36
C ALA A 34 -2.91 4.69 -4.85
N ASP A 35 -3.75 5.33 -4.02
CA ASP A 35 -4.36 6.62 -4.32
C ASP A 35 -3.46 7.84 -4.01
N SER A 36 -2.33 7.64 -3.32
CA SER A 36 -1.47 8.71 -2.81
C SER A 36 -0.08 8.71 -3.46
N GLU A 37 0.39 9.88 -3.89
CA GLU A 37 1.75 10.06 -4.42
C GLU A 37 2.78 10.41 -3.33
N HIS A 38 2.29 10.63 -2.10
CA HIS A 38 3.05 11.17 -0.99
C HIS A 38 3.28 10.16 0.13
N ILE A 39 2.75 8.96 0.03
CA ILE A 39 2.89 7.90 1.03
C ILE A 39 3.42 6.67 0.32
N GLN A 40 4.48 6.06 0.85
CA GLN A 40 5.04 4.83 0.28
C GLN A 40 5.33 3.81 1.39
N LEU A 41 4.96 2.56 1.16
CA LEU A 41 5.37 1.47 2.02
C LEU A 41 6.84 1.13 1.76
N CYS A 42 7.63 0.99 2.81
CA CYS A 42 9.04 0.63 2.75
C CYS A 42 9.30 -0.60 3.63
N VAL A 43 10.00 -1.60 3.10
CA VAL A 43 10.34 -2.83 3.82
C VAL A 43 11.82 -3.12 3.65
N SER A 44 12.55 -3.32 4.75
CA SER A 44 13.96 -3.69 4.71
C SER A 44 14.16 -5.10 4.14
N LYS A 45 15.22 -5.34 3.37
CA LYS A 45 15.68 -6.70 3.04
C LYS A 45 15.88 -7.57 4.29
N VAL A 46 16.32 -6.97 5.41
CA VAL A 46 16.50 -7.68 6.69
C VAL A 46 15.18 -8.27 7.17
N VAL A 47 14.11 -7.48 7.13
CA VAL A 47 12.77 -7.91 7.53
C VAL A 47 12.28 -9.07 6.65
N LEU A 48 12.50 -9.00 5.33
CA LEU A 48 12.14 -10.08 4.41
C LEU A 48 12.87 -11.39 4.76
N LEU A 49 14.18 -11.31 5.01
CA LEU A 49 14.99 -12.47 5.40
C LEU A 49 14.52 -13.07 6.72
N GLU A 50 14.15 -12.23 7.68
CA GLU A 50 13.63 -12.66 8.98
C GLU A 50 12.28 -13.35 8.87
N LEU A 51 11.35 -12.78 8.10
CA LEU A 51 10.03 -13.38 7.90
C LEU A 51 10.14 -14.76 7.27
N VAL A 52 10.99 -14.93 6.25
CA VAL A 52 11.24 -16.22 5.60
C VAL A 52 11.87 -17.22 6.59
N ASN A 53 12.89 -16.79 7.34
CA ASN A 53 13.54 -17.65 8.33
C ASN A 53 12.59 -18.05 9.47
N GLN A 54 11.79 -17.11 9.99
CA GLN A 54 10.77 -17.38 10.99
C GLN A 54 9.73 -18.37 10.46
N ARG A 55 9.31 -18.23 9.19
CA ARG A 55 8.36 -19.17 8.57
C ARG A 55 8.94 -20.57 8.47
N CYS A 56 10.20 -20.69 8.05
CA CYS A 56 10.90 -21.98 8.00
C CYS A 56 10.88 -22.67 9.38
N LYS A 57 11.36 -21.97 10.42
CA LYS A 57 11.37 -22.48 11.81
C LYS A 57 9.98 -22.85 12.32
N GLN A 58 8.94 -22.10 11.92
CA GLN A 58 7.56 -22.41 12.29
C GLN A 58 7.05 -23.69 11.63
N ILE A 59 7.36 -23.91 10.35
CA ILE A 59 7.00 -25.13 9.62
C ILE A 59 7.68 -26.32 10.27
N GLU A 60 9.01 -26.26 10.48
CA GLU A 60 9.78 -27.32 11.14
C GLU A 60 9.21 -27.67 12.52
N LYS A 61 8.92 -26.66 13.35
CA LYS A 61 8.35 -26.87 14.69
C LYS A 61 6.97 -27.52 14.63
N LYS A 62 6.11 -27.11 13.69
CA LYS A 62 4.78 -27.71 13.50
C LYS A 62 4.88 -29.14 13.01
N LEU A 63 5.81 -29.44 12.10
CA LEU A 63 6.06 -30.79 11.61
C LEU A 63 6.58 -31.70 12.72
N ALA A 64 7.55 -31.26 13.51
CA ALA A 64 8.04 -32.00 14.66
C ALA A 64 6.92 -32.28 15.69
N THR A 65 5.98 -31.34 15.85
CA THR A 65 4.81 -31.53 16.72
C THR A 65 3.85 -32.57 16.15
N ALA A 66 3.57 -32.52 14.85
CA ALA A 66 2.72 -33.49 14.17
C ALA A 66 3.33 -34.90 14.21
N GLN A 67 4.64 -35.03 13.99
CA GLN A 67 5.37 -36.30 14.08
C GLN A 67 5.23 -36.93 15.48
N LYS A 68 5.46 -36.14 16.54
CA LYS A 68 5.27 -36.61 17.93
C LYS A 68 3.83 -37.07 18.22
N ALA A 69 2.84 -36.39 17.64
CA ALA A 69 1.44 -36.80 17.78
C ALA A 69 1.18 -38.15 17.08
N CYS A 70 1.70 -38.34 15.86
CA CYS A 70 1.63 -39.62 15.15
C CYS A 70 2.30 -40.76 15.93
N GLU A 71 3.51 -40.54 16.46
CA GLU A 71 4.22 -41.52 17.29
C GLU A 71 3.42 -41.89 18.55
N THR A 72 2.73 -40.92 19.15
CA THR A 72 1.89 -41.15 20.34
C THR A 72 0.70 -42.03 19.99
N LEU A 73 -0.01 -41.73 18.91
CA LEU A 73 -1.13 -42.56 18.43
C LEU A 73 -0.67 -43.98 18.07
N SER A 74 0.43 -44.12 17.33
CA SER A 74 0.96 -45.43 16.97
C SER A 74 1.29 -46.30 18.18
N ARG A 75 1.77 -45.70 19.26
CA ARG A 75 2.01 -46.39 20.54
C ARG A 75 0.72 -46.77 21.27
N GLU A 76 -0.30 -45.91 21.27
CA GLU A 76 -1.60 -46.22 21.90
C GLU A 76 -2.33 -47.37 21.21
N PHE A 77 -2.31 -47.41 19.88
CA PHE A 77 -3.00 -48.44 19.10
C PHE A 77 -2.17 -49.72 18.91
N GLY A 78 -0.89 -49.71 19.29
CA GLY A 78 0.02 -50.84 19.06
C GLY A 78 0.27 -51.12 17.57
N THR A 79 0.04 -50.13 16.70
CA THR A 79 0.18 -50.24 15.25
C THR A 79 1.11 -49.17 14.70
N SER A 80 1.99 -49.54 13.77
CA SER A 80 2.87 -48.60 13.07
C SER A 80 2.17 -47.80 11.96
N THR A 81 0.84 -47.68 11.99
CA THR A 81 0.05 -47.20 10.85
C THR A 81 0.03 -45.68 10.69
N CYS A 82 0.51 -44.91 11.67
CA CYS A 82 0.52 -43.45 11.60
C CYS A 82 1.94 -42.94 11.39
N THR A 83 2.35 -42.76 10.13
CA THR A 83 3.62 -42.10 9.79
C THR A 83 3.31 -40.83 8.99
N LEU A 84 3.82 -39.69 9.47
CA LEU A 84 3.74 -38.44 8.73
C LEU A 84 4.79 -38.48 7.61
N LEU A 85 4.35 -38.65 6.36
CA LEU A 85 5.22 -38.55 5.18
C LEU A 85 5.35 -37.08 4.78
N VAL A 86 6.26 -36.37 5.43
CA VAL A 86 6.72 -35.06 5.00
C VAL A 86 8.23 -35.14 4.90
N ASN A 87 8.76 -34.92 3.71
CA ASN A 87 10.19 -34.95 3.46
C ASN A 87 10.76 -33.51 3.46
N GLU A 88 12.08 -33.40 3.38
CA GLU A 88 12.78 -32.10 3.35
C GLU A 88 12.36 -31.24 2.15
N SER A 89 12.14 -31.86 0.97
CA SER A 89 11.71 -31.15 -0.23
C SER A 89 10.30 -30.54 -0.11
N ASP A 90 9.42 -31.12 0.71
CA ASP A 90 8.11 -30.53 1.01
C ASP A 90 8.24 -29.24 1.83
N VAL A 91 9.17 -29.21 2.79
CA VAL A 91 9.46 -28.01 3.60
C VAL A 91 10.05 -26.91 2.72
N GLU A 92 11.04 -27.25 1.90
CA GLU A 92 11.66 -26.30 0.96
C GLU A 92 10.61 -25.71 0.03
N LYS A 93 9.71 -26.53 -0.52
CA LYS A 93 8.60 -26.06 -1.36
C LYS A 93 7.67 -25.12 -0.62
N MET A 94 7.24 -25.46 0.60
CA MET A 94 6.38 -24.59 1.40
C MET A 94 7.03 -23.23 1.72
N VAL A 95 8.34 -23.22 2.00
CA VAL A 95 9.09 -21.98 2.24
C VAL A 95 9.24 -21.17 0.95
N LEU A 96 9.50 -21.83 -0.18
CA LEU A 96 9.59 -21.19 -1.48
C LEU A 96 8.26 -20.54 -1.89
N ASP A 97 7.14 -21.24 -1.71
CA ASP A 97 5.80 -20.73 -2.02
C ASP A 97 5.47 -19.52 -1.12
N TYR A 98 5.79 -19.60 0.17
CA TYR A 98 5.66 -18.45 1.08
C TYR A 98 6.51 -17.26 0.62
N ARG A 99 7.76 -17.50 0.23
CA ARG A 99 8.66 -16.43 -0.25
C ARG A 99 8.08 -15.77 -1.50
N LYS A 100 7.63 -16.56 -2.49
CA LYS A 100 7.04 -16.04 -3.72
C LYS A 100 5.82 -15.17 -3.42
N GLU A 101 4.91 -15.66 -2.58
CA GLU A 101 3.71 -14.92 -2.18
C GLU A 101 4.07 -13.62 -1.44
N LEU A 102 5.00 -13.67 -0.48
CA LEU A 102 5.43 -12.48 0.26
C LEU A 102 6.02 -11.42 -0.68
N PHE A 103 6.90 -11.82 -1.60
CA PHE A 103 7.49 -10.91 -2.57
C PHE A 103 6.45 -10.36 -3.54
N PHE A 104 5.52 -11.18 -4.02
CA PHE A 104 4.41 -10.73 -4.88
C PHE A 104 3.57 -9.66 -4.18
N ARG A 105 3.16 -9.91 -2.92
CA ARG A 105 2.39 -8.95 -2.13
C ARG A 105 3.15 -7.62 -1.99
N ILE A 106 4.42 -7.66 -1.59
CA ILE A 106 5.21 -6.46 -1.32
C ILE A 106 5.52 -5.67 -2.60
N SER A 107 6.00 -6.35 -3.65
CA SER A 107 6.47 -5.69 -4.87
C SER A 107 5.35 -5.33 -5.83
N GLU A 108 4.40 -6.24 -6.05
CA GLU A 108 3.40 -6.07 -7.11
C GLU A 108 2.10 -5.45 -6.59
N GLU A 109 1.64 -5.84 -5.39
CA GLU A 109 0.36 -5.32 -4.89
C GLU A 109 0.49 -4.03 -4.08
N PHE A 110 1.56 -3.88 -3.31
CA PHE A 110 1.82 -2.68 -2.51
C PHE A 110 2.76 -1.69 -3.21
N GLU A 111 3.40 -2.10 -4.31
CA GLU A 111 4.48 -1.33 -4.97
C GLU A 111 5.50 -0.78 -3.97
N ALA A 112 5.78 -1.59 -2.95
CA ALA A 112 6.57 -1.17 -1.80
C ALA A 112 8.04 -1.04 -2.17
N LYS A 113 8.70 -0.04 -1.60
CA LYS A 113 10.14 0.10 -1.72
C LYS A 113 10.84 -0.94 -0.86
N ILE A 114 11.57 -1.87 -1.50
CA ILE A 114 12.48 -2.77 -0.79
C ILE A 114 13.78 -2.01 -0.49
N VAL A 115 14.00 -1.70 0.78
CA VAL A 115 15.18 -0.96 1.24
C VAL A 115 16.34 -1.93 1.41
N ASP A 116 17.45 -1.62 0.73
CA ASP A 116 18.68 -2.41 0.82
C ASP A 116 19.33 -2.31 2.21
N PHE A 117 20.38 -3.11 2.44
CA PHE A 117 21.19 -2.98 3.64
C PHE A 117 21.75 -1.54 3.76
N PRO A 118 21.84 -0.99 4.99
CA PRO A 118 22.30 0.39 5.20
C PRO A 118 23.73 0.59 4.69
N ILE A 119 23.98 1.74 4.04
CA ILE A 119 25.27 2.08 3.44
C ILE A 119 26.26 2.44 4.55
N GLY A 120 27.49 1.88 4.51
CA GLY A 120 28.45 2.02 5.61
C GLY A 120 27.95 1.34 6.90
N GLY A 121 27.04 0.36 6.77
CA GLY A 121 26.38 -0.29 7.89
C GLY A 121 27.37 -0.96 8.83
N HIS A 122 28.45 -1.59 8.33
CA HIS A 122 29.34 -2.36 9.19
C HIS A 122 30.01 -1.49 10.26
N GLU A 123 30.58 -0.35 9.88
CA GLU A 123 31.24 0.58 10.81
C GLU A 123 30.23 1.19 11.79
N ARG A 124 29.06 1.62 11.31
CA ARG A 124 27.98 2.18 12.15
C ARG A 124 27.46 1.15 13.16
N ILE A 125 27.24 -0.09 12.72
CA ILE A 125 26.77 -1.18 13.57
C ILE A 125 27.82 -1.56 14.60
N VAL A 126 29.09 -1.67 14.20
CA VAL A 126 30.20 -1.98 15.12
C VAL A 126 30.33 -0.89 16.19
N ALA A 127 30.29 0.39 15.80
CA ALA A 127 30.33 1.49 16.76
C ALA A 127 29.19 1.38 17.79
N ARG A 128 27.95 1.21 17.33
CA ARG A 128 26.80 1.01 18.23
C ARG A 128 26.94 -0.23 19.12
N ALA A 129 27.47 -1.34 18.59
CA ALA A 129 27.65 -2.58 19.33
C ALA A 129 28.71 -2.47 20.45
N VAL A 130 29.79 -1.74 20.19
CA VAL A 130 30.87 -1.47 21.15
C VAL A 130 30.39 -0.53 22.24
N GLU A 131 29.70 0.54 21.85
CA GLU A 131 29.20 1.58 22.75
C GLU A 131 27.88 1.21 23.44
N LYS A 132 27.32 0.03 23.13
CA LYS A 132 26.02 -0.45 23.64
C LYS A 132 24.89 0.55 23.39
N ILE A 133 24.93 1.16 22.20
CA ILE A 133 23.91 2.10 21.77
C ILE A 133 22.71 1.31 21.24
N PRO A 134 21.48 1.60 21.72
CA PRO A 134 20.24 0.98 21.25
C PRO A 134 20.12 0.97 19.71
N PRO A 135 19.52 -0.06 19.08
CA PRO A 135 18.82 -1.17 19.71
C PRO A 135 19.75 -2.29 20.22
N PHE A 136 21.07 -2.05 20.36
CA PHE A 136 21.90 -2.97 21.11
C PHE A 136 21.56 -2.97 22.62
N ASP A 137 21.46 -4.16 23.18
CA ASP A 137 21.35 -4.34 24.63
C ASP A 137 22.72 -4.47 25.31
N ALA A 138 22.73 -4.47 26.64
CA ALA A 138 23.95 -4.63 27.45
C ALA A 138 24.70 -5.95 27.16
N LYS A 139 24.01 -6.97 26.62
CA LYS A 139 24.59 -8.27 26.25
C LYS A 139 25.12 -8.29 24.81
N GLY A 140 24.99 -7.19 24.05
CA GLY A 140 25.42 -7.09 22.66
C GLY A 140 24.46 -7.75 21.65
N ARG A 141 23.22 -8.03 22.03
CA ARG A 141 22.16 -8.44 21.10
C ARG A 141 21.54 -7.20 20.46
N GLY A 142 20.96 -7.31 19.26
CA GLY A 142 20.33 -6.18 18.56
C GLY A 142 20.94 -5.85 17.18
N TYR A 143 21.79 -6.72 16.63
CA TYR A 143 22.40 -6.53 15.31
C TYR A 143 21.35 -6.34 14.21
N GLN A 144 20.32 -7.19 14.20
CA GLN A 144 19.26 -7.15 13.19
C GLN A 144 18.40 -5.89 13.34
N ASP A 145 17.95 -5.61 14.58
CA ASP A 145 17.20 -4.40 14.91
C ASP A 145 17.99 -3.14 14.52
N THR A 146 19.31 -3.16 14.70
CA THR A 146 20.18 -2.05 14.30
C THR A 146 20.20 -1.87 12.79
N LEU A 147 20.26 -2.95 12.00
CA LEU A 147 20.19 -2.85 10.54
C LEU A 147 18.84 -2.28 10.08
N ILE A 148 17.74 -2.72 10.71
CA ILE A 148 16.38 -2.24 10.41
C ILE A 148 16.28 -0.75 10.74
N TRP A 149 16.74 -0.35 11.93
CA TRP A 149 16.77 1.04 12.37
C TRP A 149 17.60 1.93 11.44
N LEU A 150 18.84 1.55 11.14
CA LEU A 150 19.71 2.33 10.24
C LEU A 150 19.13 2.44 8.84
N GLY A 151 18.41 1.41 8.36
CA GLY A 151 17.69 1.49 7.10
C GLY A 151 16.59 2.56 7.09
N ALA A 152 15.88 2.76 8.20
CA ALA A 152 14.91 3.84 8.35
C ALA A 152 15.58 5.22 8.42
N VAL A 153 16.72 5.32 9.12
CA VAL A 153 17.51 6.56 9.21
C VAL A 153 18.06 6.97 7.84
N ASP A 154 18.60 6.02 7.07
CA ASP A 154 19.12 6.25 5.72
C ASP A 154 18.10 6.89 4.77
N LEU A 155 16.81 6.58 4.92
CA LEU A 155 15.73 7.18 4.11
C LEU A 155 15.61 8.70 4.31
N ILE A 156 15.81 9.16 5.54
CA ILE A 156 15.82 10.58 5.87
C ILE A 156 17.16 11.22 5.49
N GLU A 157 18.28 10.57 5.80
CA GLU A 157 19.62 11.11 5.49
C GLU A 157 19.82 11.36 3.98
N LYS A 158 19.21 10.52 3.13
CA LYS A 158 19.24 10.67 1.67
C LYS A 158 18.22 11.68 1.12
N ASN A 159 17.43 12.32 1.97
CA ASN A 159 16.31 13.20 1.59
C ASN A 159 15.32 12.54 0.62
N GLU A 160 15.18 11.21 0.67
CA GLU A 160 14.22 10.49 -0.17
C GLU A 160 12.78 10.68 0.34
N PHE A 161 12.65 10.77 1.66
CA PHE A 161 11.41 11.02 2.36
C PHE A 161 11.58 12.18 3.34
N GLU A 162 10.53 12.96 3.46
CA GLU A 162 10.44 14.01 4.44
C GLU A 162 10.06 13.47 5.80
N ARG A 163 9.27 12.39 5.88
CA ARG A 163 8.84 11.78 7.14
C ARG A 163 8.95 10.27 7.08
N VAL A 164 9.34 9.63 8.18
CA VAL A 164 9.32 8.17 8.31
C VAL A 164 8.46 7.79 9.51
N ILE A 165 7.47 6.94 9.28
CA ILE A 165 6.68 6.28 10.31
C ILE A 165 7.25 4.87 10.47
N PHE A 166 8.06 4.68 11.49
CA PHE A 166 8.65 3.40 11.86
C PHE A 166 7.64 2.56 12.64
N VAL A 167 7.22 1.43 12.07
CA VAL A 167 6.19 0.56 12.65
C VAL A 167 6.87 -0.61 13.33
N SER A 168 6.82 -0.67 14.66
CA SER A 168 7.34 -1.79 15.46
C SER A 168 6.49 -2.00 16.71
N ASN A 169 6.16 -3.26 17.01
CA ASN A 169 5.45 -3.61 18.24
C ASN A 169 6.36 -3.50 19.48
N ASN A 170 7.68 -3.56 19.29
CA ASN A 170 8.68 -3.42 20.35
C ASN A 170 9.29 -2.00 20.36
N THR A 171 8.45 -1.00 20.63
CA THR A 171 8.88 0.41 20.63
C THR A 171 9.97 0.71 21.64
N GLN A 172 10.07 -0.06 22.72
CA GLN A 172 11.01 0.17 23.82
C GLN A 172 12.48 0.03 23.39
N ASP A 173 12.77 -0.84 22.42
CA ASP A 173 14.13 -1.05 21.95
C ASP A 173 14.60 0.05 20.97
N PHE A 174 13.65 0.76 20.35
CA PHE A 174 13.93 1.81 19.37
C PHE A 174 13.74 3.24 19.92
N GLU A 175 12.90 3.43 20.94
CA GLU A 175 12.67 4.73 21.57
C GLU A 175 13.97 5.41 22.05
N PRO A 176 14.92 4.72 22.70
CA PRO A 176 16.20 5.33 23.08
C PRO A 176 17.03 5.77 21.87
N ALA A 177 17.04 4.99 20.79
CA ALA A 177 17.73 5.34 19.56
C ALA A 177 17.10 6.55 18.87
N LEU A 178 15.77 6.67 18.93
CA LEU A 178 15.05 7.85 18.45
C LEU A 178 15.41 9.11 19.26
N ARG A 179 15.52 9.00 20.59
CA ARG A 179 15.92 10.13 21.45
C ARG A 179 17.32 10.61 21.14
N GLU A 180 18.28 9.69 21.00
CA GLU A 180 19.65 10.01 20.58
C GLU A 180 19.68 10.83 19.27
N LEU A 181 18.86 10.43 18.29
CA LEU A 181 18.73 11.15 17.02
C LEU A 181 18.08 12.54 17.16
N GLN A 182 17.25 12.75 18.18
CA GLN A 182 16.54 14.00 18.45
C GLN A 182 17.31 14.96 19.37
N ASP A 183 18.32 14.46 20.08
CA ASP A 183 19.15 15.26 20.97
C ASP A 183 19.96 16.34 20.22
N ASP A 184 20.13 17.50 20.86
CA ASP A 184 20.66 18.74 20.27
C ASP A 184 22.03 18.57 19.58
N VAL A 185 22.83 17.58 19.97
CA VAL A 185 24.16 17.28 19.40
C VAL A 185 24.09 16.89 17.92
N TYR A 186 22.96 16.33 17.46
CA TYR A 186 22.77 15.91 16.06
C TYR A 186 21.98 16.92 15.22
N LYS A 187 21.43 17.99 15.81
CA LYS A 187 20.66 19.02 15.09
C LYS A 187 21.48 19.78 14.05
N ASP A 188 22.77 19.97 14.28
CA ASP A 188 23.67 20.69 13.36
C ASP A 188 24.06 19.86 12.11
N LYS A 189 23.95 18.53 12.18
CA LYS A 189 24.29 17.62 11.07
C LYS A 189 23.04 17.08 10.35
N TYR A 190 21.90 17.07 11.03
CA TYR A 190 20.67 16.46 10.58
C TYR A 190 19.43 17.25 10.98
N SER A 191 19.31 18.49 10.49
CA SER A 191 18.13 19.35 10.74
C SER A 191 16.78 18.73 10.31
N GLN A 192 16.80 17.56 9.63
CA GLN A 192 15.63 16.82 9.14
C GLN A 192 15.32 15.51 9.90
N VAL A 193 16.20 15.03 10.79
CA VAL A 193 16.02 13.74 11.51
C VAL A 193 14.94 13.81 12.62
N THR A 194 14.43 15.01 12.91
CA THR A 194 13.23 15.25 13.73
C THR A 194 11.91 14.70 13.14
N ARG A 195 11.97 13.95 12.04
CA ARG A 195 10.80 13.50 11.26
C ARG A 195 10.62 11.98 11.23
N ILE A 196 11.36 11.24 12.05
CA ILE A 196 11.08 9.83 12.35
C ILE A 196 10.14 9.76 13.56
N GLU A 197 9.09 8.97 13.45
CA GLU A 197 8.20 8.62 14.56
C GLU A 197 8.06 7.11 14.65
N ILE A 198 7.82 6.61 15.86
CA ILE A 198 7.60 5.18 16.10
C ILE A 198 6.12 4.97 16.45
N VAL A 199 5.49 3.96 15.82
CA VAL A 199 4.11 3.54 16.08
C VAL A 199 4.05 2.02 16.25
N LYS A 200 3.04 1.51 16.95
CA LYS A 200 2.99 0.10 17.37
C LYS A 200 2.44 -0.85 16.31
N SER A 201 1.61 -0.33 15.41
CA SER A 201 0.90 -1.16 14.44
C SER A 201 0.46 -0.39 13.20
N ILE A 202 0.11 -1.14 12.16
CA ILE A 202 -0.51 -0.57 10.95
C ILE A 202 -1.86 0.07 11.24
N ASP A 203 -2.65 -0.45 12.19
CA ASP A 203 -3.89 0.21 12.59
C ASP A 203 -3.65 1.63 13.10
N GLU A 204 -2.57 1.82 13.86
CA GLU A 204 -2.18 3.14 14.35
C GLU A 204 -1.73 4.04 13.19
N VAL A 205 -0.98 3.50 12.21
CA VAL A 205 -0.63 4.23 10.98
C VAL A 205 -1.90 4.67 10.25
N VAL A 206 -2.85 3.75 10.02
CA VAL A 206 -4.07 4.03 9.27
C VAL A 206 -4.90 5.11 9.97
N LYS A 207 -5.08 4.99 11.29
CA LYS A 207 -5.77 6.03 12.07
C LYS A 207 -5.05 7.37 11.98
N LYS A 208 -3.73 7.38 12.19
CA LYS A 208 -2.96 8.63 12.26
C LYS A 208 -2.90 9.37 10.92
N LEU A 209 -2.77 8.63 9.81
CA LEU A 209 -2.68 9.23 8.48
C LEU A 209 -4.05 9.57 7.91
N PHE A 210 -5.05 8.73 8.12
CA PHE A 210 -6.29 8.80 7.36
C PHE A 210 -7.52 9.17 8.17
N GLN A 211 -7.54 8.99 9.49
CA GLN A 211 -8.67 9.46 10.31
C GLN A 211 -8.87 10.98 10.20
N PRO A 212 -7.82 11.85 10.18
CA PRO A 212 -8.01 13.27 9.96
C PRO A 212 -8.67 13.56 8.60
N ILE A 213 -8.34 12.75 7.59
CA ILE A 213 -8.93 12.86 6.25
C ILE A 213 -10.39 12.43 6.30
N GLU A 214 -10.74 11.34 6.97
CA GLU A 214 -12.13 10.89 7.14
C GLU A 214 -12.99 11.87 7.93
N GLU A 215 -12.45 12.47 8.99
CA GLU A 215 -13.12 13.51 9.76
C GLU A 215 -13.33 14.78 8.92
N THR A 216 -12.33 15.13 8.12
CA THR A 216 -12.43 16.26 7.16
C THR A 216 -13.45 15.95 6.07
N ALA A 217 -13.44 14.73 5.51
CA ALA A 217 -14.38 14.25 4.52
C ALA A 217 -15.81 14.26 5.05
N SER A 218 -16.00 13.87 6.31
CA SER A 218 -17.32 13.90 6.97
C SER A 218 -17.83 15.33 7.15
N LYS A 219 -16.95 16.28 7.48
CA LYS A 219 -17.29 17.71 7.61
C LYS A 219 -17.55 18.38 6.26
N LEU A 220 -16.81 17.99 5.23
CA LEU A 220 -16.83 18.60 3.90
C LEU A 220 -17.61 17.77 2.87
N GLY A 221 -18.23 16.65 3.26
CA GLY A 221 -18.86 15.69 2.35
C GLY A 221 -19.94 16.33 1.49
N PHE A 222 -20.78 17.16 2.10
CA PHE A 222 -21.78 17.96 1.38
C PHE A 222 -21.17 18.90 0.34
N MET A 223 -19.96 19.43 0.59
CA MET A 223 -19.27 20.29 -0.37
C MET A 223 -18.68 19.51 -1.53
N VAL A 224 -18.12 18.32 -1.26
CA VAL A 224 -17.59 17.42 -2.29
C VAL A 224 -18.73 16.96 -3.20
N GLU A 225 -19.84 16.49 -2.63
CA GLU A 225 -21.03 16.10 -3.38
C GLU A 225 -21.57 17.27 -4.22
N ARG A 226 -21.66 18.46 -3.62
CA ARG A 226 -22.10 19.67 -4.32
C ARG A 226 -21.17 20.04 -5.48
N TYR A 227 -19.86 20.02 -5.26
CA TYR A 227 -18.87 20.34 -6.28
C TYR A 227 -18.98 19.38 -7.48
N VAL A 228 -19.06 18.08 -7.21
CA VAL A 228 -19.21 17.04 -8.23
C VAL A 228 -20.52 17.19 -8.99
N ALA A 229 -21.62 17.53 -8.32
CA ALA A 229 -22.90 17.81 -8.97
C ALA A 229 -22.85 19.07 -9.86
N GLU A 230 -22.19 20.14 -9.39
CA GLU A 230 -22.05 21.39 -10.14
C GLU A 230 -21.14 21.23 -11.38
N HIS A 231 -20.13 20.36 -11.33
CA HIS A 231 -19.11 20.17 -12.38
C HIS A 231 -19.24 18.82 -13.11
N GLN A 232 -20.38 18.14 -12.98
CA GLN A 232 -20.55 16.76 -13.48
C GLN A 232 -20.18 16.63 -14.97
N LYS A 233 -20.64 17.56 -15.81
CA LYS A 233 -20.43 17.52 -17.27
C LYS A 233 -18.96 17.71 -17.64
N ASP A 234 -18.25 18.59 -16.95
CA ASP A 234 -16.85 18.90 -17.23
C ASP A 234 -15.96 17.72 -16.83
N LEU A 235 -16.23 17.13 -15.66
CA LEU A 235 -15.53 15.93 -15.18
C LEU A 235 -15.76 14.72 -16.10
N GLU A 236 -17.01 14.53 -16.55
CA GLU A 236 -17.36 13.47 -17.49
C GLU A 236 -16.63 13.66 -18.83
N SER A 237 -16.58 14.89 -19.35
CA SER A 237 -15.89 15.20 -20.61
C SER A 237 -14.39 14.88 -20.54
N LEU A 238 -13.73 15.25 -19.43
CA LEU A 238 -12.32 14.94 -19.19
C LEU A 238 -12.05 13.44 -19.08
N ALA A 239 -12.94 12.69 -18.42
CA ALA A 239 -12.83 11.23 -18.34
C ALA A 239 -12.91 10.58 -19.72
N ILE A 240 -13.86 11.04 -20.56
CA ILE A 240 -14.06 10.56 -21.93
C ILE A 240 -12.86 10.88 -22.81
N GLU A 241 -12.34 12.11 -22.75
CA GLU A 241 -11.17 12.55 -23.51
C GLU A 241 -9.96 11.66 -23.19
N TYR A 242 -9.63 11.52 -21.91
CA TYR A 242 -8.50 10.69 -21.48
C TYR A 242 -8.62 9.23 -21.93
N LEU A 243 -9.81 8.63 -21.82
CA LEU A 243 -10.02 7.25 -22.24
C LEU A 243 -9.82 7.04 -23.74
N ASN A 244 -10.30 7.98 -24.55
CA ASN A 244 -10.15 7.90 -25.99
C ASN A 244 -8.70 8.20 -26.44
N GLU A 245 -7.90 8.89 -25.60
CA GLU A 245 -6.47 9.15 -25.87
C GLU A 245 -5.54 7.98 -25.47
N GLN A 246 -5.91 7.17 -24.47
CA GLN A 246 -5.08 6.06 -23.95
C GLN A 246 -5.19 4.75 -24.74
N ASP A 247 -5.83 4.74 -25.91
CA ASP A 247 -5.93 3.55 -26.78
C ASP A 247 -4.99 3.57 -28.02
N PRO A 248 -3.65 3.50 -27.85
CA PRO A 248 -2.74 3.25 -28.97
C PRO A 248 -2.18 1.82 -29.01
N GLN A 249 -2.57 0.91 -28.10
CA GLN A 249 -2.00 -0.45 -28.04
C GLN A 249 -2.82 -1.53 -28.74
N TYR A 250 -4.07 -1.26 -29.10
CA TYR A 250 -4.84 -2.12 -30.00
C TYR A 250 -4.93 -1.43 -31.35
N GLU A 251 -4.42 -2.07 -32.41
CA GLU A 251 -4.60 -1.62 -33.79
C GLU A 251 -6.07 -1.78 -34.22
N ALA A 252 -6.94 -0.94 -33.66
CA ALA A 252 -8.29 -0.53 -34.08
C ALA A 252 -9.07 -0.12 -32.80
N PRO A 253 -9.61 1.12 -32.71
CA PRO A 253 -10.52 1.44 -31.63
C PRO A 253 -11.84 0.77 -31.95
N LEU A 254 -12.03 -0.47 -31.47
CA LEU A 254 -13.30 -1.19 -31.63
C LEU A 254 -14.45 -0.42 -30.98
N PHE A 255 -14.17 0.53 -30.08
CA PHE A 255 -15.16 1.33 -29.39
C PHE A 255 -14.72 2.76 -29.06
N ARG A 256 -15.72 3.61 -28.83
CA ARG A 256 -15.64 4.98 -28.32
C ARG A 256 -16.51 5.09 -27.08
N ILE A 257 -15.98 5.67 -26.01
CA ILE A 257 -16.80 6.00 -24.84
C ILE A 257 -17.53 7.31 -25.13
N THR A 258 -18.86 7.32 -24.96
CA THR A 258 -19.71 8.47 -25.35
C THR A 258 -20.32 9.20 -24.19
N HIS A 259 -20.51 8.53 -23.06
CA HIS A 259 -21.02 9.11 -21.83
C HIS A 259 -20.68 8.23 -20.64
N PHE A 260 -20.79 8.80 -19.45
CA PHE A 260 -20.82 8.06 -18.20
C PHE A 260 -22.20 8.19 -17.56
N GLY A 261 -22.58 7.17 -16.78
CA GLY A 261 -23.64 7.33 -15.79
C GLY A 261 -23.29 8.41 -14.76
N LYS A 262 -24.21 8.73 -13.83
CA LYS A 262 -23.88 9.62 -12.72
C LYS A 262 -22.63 9.10 -11.99
N PRO A 263 -21.69 9.98 -11.58
CA PRO A 263 -20.54 9.55 -10.79
C PRO A 263 -21.06 8.80 -9.58
N ALA A 264 -20.51 7.60 -9.36
CA ALA A 264 -21.05 6.69 -8.37
C ALA A 264 -20.79 7.22 -6.96
N LYS A 265 -19.57 7.69 -6.72
CA LYS A 265 -19.13 8.32 -5.47
C LYS A 265 -17.89 9.20 -5.71
N ALA A 266 -17.72 10.21 -4.86
CA ALA A 266 -16.47 10.95 -4.73
C ALA A 266 -15.92 10.78 -3.31
N PHE A 267 -14.61 10.61 -3.21
CA PHE A 267 -13.92 10.33 -1.95
C PHE A 267 -12.81 11.35 -1.75
N LEU A 268 -12.72 11.93 -0.55
CA LEU A 268 -11.54 12.70 -0.17
C LEU A 268 -10.39 11.74 0.09
N THR A 269 -9.34 11.79 -0.73
CA THR A 269 -8.17 10.93 -0.62
C THR A 269 -7.03 11.60 0.14
N GLU A 270 -6.89 12.92 0.02
CA GLU A 270 -5.91 13.69 0.76
C GLU A 270 -6.45 15.08 1.10
N SER A 271 -5.95 15.67 2.19
CA SER A 271 -6.09 17.09 2.45
C SER A 271 -4.78 17.66 2.96
N TYR A 272 -4.43 18.87 2.51
CA TYR A 272 -3.22 19.56 2.96
C TYR A 272 -3.41 21.07 3.01
N GLN A 273 -2.64 21.74 3.86
CA GLN A 273 -2.62 23.20 3.94
C GLN A 273 -1.59 23.77 2.98
N GLY A 274 -2.02 24.71 2.13
CA GLY A 274 -1.15 25.50 1.27
C GLY A 274 -0.44 26.60 2.05
N LYS A 275 0.71 27.05 1.52
CA LYS A 275 1.45 28.20 2.09
C LYS A 275 0.69 29.52 2.01
N ASP A 276 -0.32 29.57 1.16
CA ASP A 276 -1.24 30.68 0.98
C ASP A 276 -2.40 30.68 1.98
N GLY A 277 -2.41 29.74 2.94
CA GLY A 277 -3.41 29.65 4.01
C GLY A 277 -4.73 28.99 3.59
N TYR A 278 -4.77 28.39 2.39
CA TYR A 278 -5.93 27.66 1.89
C TYR A 278 -5.76 26.16 2.12
N THR A 279 -6.89 25.46 2.26
CA THR A 279 -6.87 23.99 2.33
C THR A 279 -7.07 23.45 0.92
N TYR A 280 -6.25 22.48 0.54
CA TYR A 280 -6.37 21.75 -0.71
C TYR A 280 -6.92 20.37 -0.40
N LEU A 281 -7.92 19.96 -1.18
CA LEU A 281 -8.60 18.67 -1.05
C LEU A 281 -8.36 17.89 -2.34
N LYS A 282 -7.71 16.72 -2.23
CA LYS A 282 -7.57 15.78 -3.33
C LYS A 282 -8.73 14.79 -3.25
N LEU A 283 -9.50 14.71 -4.32
CA LEU A 283 -10.67 13.87 -4.44
C LEU A 283 -10.41 12.78 -5.48
N SER A 284 -10.90 11.57 -5.21
CA SER A 284 -11.03 10.51 -6.20
C SER A 284 -12.51 10.40 -6.58
N VAL A 285 -12.86 10.70 -7.84
CA VAL A 285 -14.22 10.59 -8.37
C VAL A 285 -14.33 9.32 -9.20
N HIS A 286 -15.27 8.46 -8.84
CA HIS A 286 -15.40 7.12 -9.41
C HIS A 286 -16.62 7.06 -10.32
N TYR A 287 -16.40 6.68 -11.57
CA TYR A 287 -17.47 6.34 -12.50
C TYR A 287 -17.57 4.82 -12.65
N ASN A 288 -18.78 4.28 -12.45
CA ASN A 288 -19.00 2.82 -12.44
C ASN A 288 -19.64 2.29 -13.72
N GLU A 289 -20.21 3.17 -14.56
CA GLU A 289 -20.94 2.80 -15.77
C GLU A 289 -20.53 3.75 -16.89
N ALA A 290 -19.93 3.20 -17.95
CA ALA A 290 -19.58 3.93 -19.16
C ALA A 290 -20.45 3.42 -20.31
N GLY A 291 -21.06 4.35 -21.05
CA GLY A 291 -21.70 4.05 -22.32
C GLY A 291 -20.65 3.95 -23.42
N ILE A 292 -20.67 2.84 -24.16
CA ILE A 292 -19.69 2.51 -25.17
C ILE A 292 -20.40 2.36 -26.53
N GLU A 293 -19.92 3.07 -27.56
CA GLU A 293 -20.34 2.90 -28.96
C GLU A 293 -19.24 2.18 -29.75
N LEU A 294 -19.57 1.13 -30.48
CA LEU A 294 -18.60 0.46 -31.36
C LEU A 294 -18.43 1.26 -32.67
N LEU A 295 -17.18 1.41 -33.15
CA LEU A 295 -16.89 2.20 -34.36
C LEU A 295 -16.91 1.37 -35.66
N GLU A 296 -16.82 0.04 -35.58
CA GLU A 296 -16.96 -0.85 -36.74
C GLU A 296 -17.88 -2.04 -36.43
N PHE A 297 -18.90 -2.25 -37.26
CA PHE A 297 -19.72 -3.47 -37.30
C PHE A 297 -19.30 -4.31 -38.51
N ASP A 298 -19.00 -5.58 -38.29
CA ASP A 298 -19.32 -6.62 -39.27
C ASP A 298 -20.84 -6.90 -39.11
N ASP A 299 -21.61 -6.89 -40.19
CA ASP A 299 -23.10 -6.82 -40.25
C ASP A 299 -23.85 -7.99 -39.55
N LYS A 300 -23.16 -8.82 -38.76
CA LYS A 300 -23.63 -10.11 -38.23
C LYS A 300 -23.88 -10.19 -36.73
N PHE A 301 -23.62 -9.14 -35.94
CA PHE A 301 -23.73 -9.24 -34.48
C PHE A 301 -24.50 -8.07 -33.86
N ASP A 302 -25.58 -8.36 -33.14
CA ASP A 302 -26.39 -7.35 -32.45
C ASP A 302 -25.87 -7.10 -31.01
N TYR A 303 -25.36 -5.89 -30.76
CA TYR A 303 -25.08 -5.25 -29.46
C TYR A 303 -24.14 -5.93 -28.45
N PHE A 304 -23.06 -5.23 -28.09
CA PHE A 304 -22.26 -5.51 -26.89
C PHE A 304 -22.67 -4.61 -25.73
N ASN A 305 -23.07 -5.20 -24.60
CA ASN A 305 -23.15 -4.50 -23.31
C ASN A 305 -21.84 -4.74 -22.56
N CYS A 306 -20.91 -3.79 -22.65
CA CYS A 306 -19.70 -3.85 -21.83
C CYS A 306 -20.06 -3.35 -20.42
N GLN A 307 -20.07 -4.24 -19.44
CA GLN A 307 -20.23 -3.85 -18.05
C GLN A 307 -18.84 -3.53 -17.46
N CYS A 308 -18.71 -2.28 -16.99
CA CYS A 308 -17.77 -1.82 -15.97
C CYS A 308 -16.34 -1.46 -16.41
N ALA A 309 -16.19 -0.39 -17.20
CA ALA A 309 -14.97 0.43 -17.13
C ALA A 309 -15.06 1.37 -15.90
N ARG A 310 -14.14 1.23 -14.93
CA ARG A 310 -14.01 2.18 -13.82
C ARG A 310 -12.94 3.21 -14.14
N VAL A 311 -13.33 4.47 -14.11
CA VAL A 311 -12.41 5.60 -14.25
C VAL A 311 -12.31 6.35 -12.94
N TYR A 312 -11.06 6.61 -12.56
CA TYR A 312 -10.70 7.36 -11.36
C TYR A 312 -10.15 8.72 -11.77
N LEU A 313 -10.91 9.79 -11.51
CA LEU A 313 -10.44 11.16 -11.67
C LEU A 313 -9.85 11.64 -10.34
N LYS A 314 -8.62 12.17 -10.38
CA LYS A 314 -8.02 12.93 -9.29
C LYS A 314 -8.39 14.41 -9.48
N VAL A 315 -9.19 14.94 -8.58
CA VAL A 315 -9.59 16.35 -8.59
C VAL A 315 -8.97 17.04 -7.38
N VAL A 316 -8.18 18.08 -7.58
CA VAL A 316 -7.67 18.94 -6.52
C VAL A 316 -8.52 20.20 -6.48
N ILE A 317 -9.29 20.37 -5.40
CA ILE A 317 -10.07 21.58 -5.16
C ILE A 317 -9.43 22.40 -4.04
N LYS A 318 -9.38 23.72 -4.23
CA LYS A 318 -8.89 24.68 -3.26
C LYS A 318 -10.07 25.27 -2.49
N VAL A 319 -10.02 25.23 -1.15
CA VAL A 319 -11.08 25.75 -0.28
C VAL A 319 -10.56 26.76 0.74
N ASP A 320 -11.37 27.78 1.00
CA ASP A 320 -11.08 28.80 2.03
C ASP A 320 -11.38 28.30 3.45
N SER A 321 -11.08 29.13 4.46
CA SER A 321 -11.29 28.81 5.88
C SER A 321 -12.76 28.61 6.27
N LYS A 322 -13.71 28.96 5.38
CA LYS A 322 -15.15 28.77 5.56
C LYS A 322 -15.67 27.58 4.75
N GLY A 323 -14.81 26.85 4.06
CA GLY A 323 -15.19 25.74 3.19
C GLY A 323 -15.85 26.22 1.89
N LYS A 324 -15.48 27.37 1.34
CA LYS A 324 -15.90 27.75 -0.01
C LYS A 324 -14.82 27.36 -1.01
N VAL A 325 -15.20 26.69 -2.10
CA VAL A 325 -14.28 26.43 -3.23
C VAL A 325 -13.89 27.78 -3.85
N VAL A 326 -12.59 27.98 -4.04
CA VAL A 326 -12.00 29.24 -4.51
C VAL A 326 -10.95 28.99 -5.57
N GLY A 327 -11.09 29.64 -6.72
CA GLY A 327 -10.21 29.45 -7.87
C GLY A 327 -10.64 28.28 -8.76
N ASN A 328 -9.81 27.98 -9.75
CA ASN A 328 -10.02 26.82 -10.63
C ASN A 328 -9.50 25.56 -9.95
N SER A 329 -10.18 24.44 -10.19
CA SER A 329 -9.73 23.12 -9.75
C SER A 329 -8.72 22.56 -10.75
N GLU A 330 -7.72 21.86 -10.24
CA GLU A 330 -6.82 21.06 -11.06
C GLU A 330 -7.42 19.66 -11.17
N VAL A 331 -7.67 19.19 -12.39
CA VAL A 331 -8.20 17.85 -12.64
C VAL A 331 -7.14 17.07 -13.41
N SER A 332 -6.78 15.90 -12.90
CA SER A 332 -5.94 14.93 -13.57
C SER A 332 -6.58 13.56 -13.54
N VAL A 333 -6.35 12.75 -14.57
CA VAL A 333 -6.85 11.37 -14.63
C VAL A 333 -5.72 10.44 -14.27
N SER A 334 -5.96 9.45 -13.40
CA SER A 334 -4.84 8.69 -12.82
C SER A 334 -4.96 7.18 -12.80
N ASN A 335 -6.08 6.59 -13.23
CA ASN A 335 -6.13 5.14 -13.46
C ASN A 335 -7.40 4.70 -14.18
N ILE A 336 -7.30 3.58 -14.89
CA ILE A 336 -8.43 2.85 -15.45
C ILE A 336 -8.38 1.44 -14.87
N ALA A 337 -9.46 1.01 -14.24
CA ALA A 337 -9.65 -0.41 -13.92
C ALA A 337 -10.80 -0.95 -14.77
N THR A 338 -10.48 -1.68 -15.83
CA THR A 338 -11.45 -2.48 -16.56
C THR A 338 -11.63 -3.81 -15.81
N TYR A 339 -12.80 -4.01 -15.21
CA TYR A 339 -13.19 -5.29 -14.64
C TYR A 339 -14.39 -5.81 -15.42
N GLY A 340 -14.12 -6.69 -16.38
CA GLY A 340 -15.18 -7.42 -17.08
C GLY A 340 -14.58 -8.58 -17.87
N GLU A 341 -15.02 -9.81 -17.55
CA GLU A 341 -15.01 -10.88 -18.55
C GLU A 341 -15.93 -10.43 -19.68
N TYR A 342 -15.44 -10.43 -20.93
CA TYR A 342 -16.26 -10.22 -22.11
C TYR A 342 -17.30 -11.34 -22.20
N THR A 343 -18.47 -11.17 -21.57
CA THR A 343 -19.58 -12.12 -21.69
C THR A 343 -20.22 -11.91 -23.05
N HIS A 344 -19.83 -12.74 -24.00
CA HIS A 344 -20.44 -12.81 -25.32
C HIS A 344 -21.84 -13.42 -25.18
N SER A 345 -22.88 -12.61 -25.02
CA SER A 345 -24.24 -13.09 -25.19
C SER A 345 -24.61 -13.02 -26.68
N TYR A 346 -24.38 -14.12 -27.39
CA TYR A 346 -24.85 -14.26 -28.77
C TYR A 346 -26.37 -14.36 -28.78
N ARG A 347 -27.04 -13.44 -29.50
CA ARG A 347 -28.37 -13.68 -30.04
C ARG A 347 -28.23 -13.73 -31.56
N GLU A 348 -28.38 -14.92 -32.14
CA GLU A 348 -28.66 -15.02 -33.57
C GLU A 348 -29.96 -14.24 -33.85
N ARG A 349 -29.96 -13.41 -34.89
CA ARG A 349 -31.22 -12.97 -35.49
C ARG A 349 -31.90 -14.22 -36.00
N ASN A 350 -32.98 -14.63 -35.33
CA ASN A 350 -33.95 -15.48 -35.99
C ASN A 350 -34.60 -14.62 -37.08
N ASP A 351 -34.11 -14.80 -38.30
CA ASP A 351 -34.75 -14.31 -39.51
C ASP A 351 -36.22 -14.80 -39.55
N ILE A 352 -37.13 -13.89 -39.90
CA ILE A 352 -38.52 -14.20 -40.24
C ILE A 352 -38.57 -14.92 -41.59
#